data_AF-A0A024FIJ5-F1
#
_entry.id   AF-A0A024FIJ5-F1
#
_cell.length_a   1.000
_cell.length_b   1.000
_cell.length_c   1.000
_cell.angle_alpha   90.00
_cell.angle_beta   90.00
_cell.angle_gamma   90.00
#
_symmetry.space_group_name_H-M   'P 1'
#
loop_
_entity.id
_entity.type
_entity.pdbx_description
1 polymer ?
#
loop_
_entity_poly.entity_id
_entity_poly.type
_entity_poly.pdbx_seq_one_letter_code
_entity_poly.pdbx_strand_id
1 'polypeptide(L)'
;MKNKIIDHINIWLLIISFLVAIYLPFELFLFSYAFLGPLHYLTEINWLDDKKFFLNSKYKVYKAFLVFAIIIAVFPLLKYLESIELFKYWLDSLGPNRNSILLLSGFIFSVSLIFLKKIKHILLVLLLSIIFSVVCTFYIPKVAIIIGVFLPTLVHVYIFTLLFMIYGQLKNRTRPGLISVLLLILVPIIIIFLDVKPSAYVVSDYTKTSYIDSGFIPLNISIADLLGVDNKAFFYFLR
;
A
#
# COMPACT_ATOMS: atom_id res chain seq x y z
N MET A 1 -14.64 3.28 -29.11
CA MET A 1 -15.63 2.28 -28.62
C MET A 1 -15.09 1.45 -27.46
N LYS A 2 -13.88 0.86 -27.54
CA LYS A 2 -13.29 0.06 -26.43
C LYS A 2 -13.27 0.76 -25.06
N ASN A 3 -12.87 2.03 -25.00
CA ASN A 3 -12.80 2.76 -23.73
C ASN A 3 -14.15 2.89 -23.02
N LYS A 4 -15.24 3.13 -23.77
CA LYS A 4 -16.59 3.24 -23.18
C LYS A 4 -17.06 1.93 -22.53
N ILE A 5 -16.76 0.78 -23.16
CA ILE A 5 -17.11 -0.54 -22.61
C ILE A 5 -16.36 -0.77 -21.30
N ILE A 6 -15.06 -0.47 -21.27
CA ILE A 6 -14.23 -0.58 -20.06
C ILE A 6 -14.77 0.33 -18.95
N ASP A 7 -15.11 1.58 -19.28
CA ASP A 7 -15.65 2.51 -18.29
C ASP A 7 -16.99 2.01 -17.72
N HIS A 8 -17.87 1.44 -18.54
CA HIS A 8 -19.11 0.83 -18.07
C HIS A 8 -18.87 -0.39 -17.17
N ILE A 9 -17.92 -1.24 -17.53
CA ILE A 9 -17.51 -2.38 -16.69
C ILE A 9 -17.00 -1.87 -15.34
N ASN A 10 -16.19 -0.82 -15.33
CA ASN A 10 -15.67 -0.23 -14.09
C ASN A 10 -16.79 0.29 -13.18
N ILE A 11 -17.81 0.95 -13.74
CA ILE A 11 -18.99 1.37 -12.96
C ILE A 11 -19.67 0.16 -12.32
N TRP A 12 -19.94 -0.88 -13.11
CA TRP A 12 -20.59 -2.10 -12.60
C TRP A 12 -19.76 -2.78 -11.51
N LEU A 13 -18.45 -2.91 -11.73
CA LEU A 13 -17.54 -3.50 -10.74
C LEU A 13 -17.51 -2.68 -9.45
N LEU A 14 -17.50 -1.35 -9.52
CA LEU A 14 -17.57 -0.49 -8.34
C LEU A 14 -18.89 -0.66 -7.58
N ILE A 15 -20.03 -0.70 -8.28
CA ILE A 15 -21.35 -0.91 -7.65
C ILE A 15 -21.41 -2.27 -6.97
N ILE A 16 -20.99 -3.33 -7.66
CA ILE A 16 -20.96 -4.69 -7.09
C ILE A 16 -20.03 -4.74 -5.89
N SER A 17 -18.83 -4.16 -6.00
CA SER A 17 -17.86 -4.14 -4.90
C SER A 17 -18.41 -3.39 -3.68
N PHE A 18 -19.10 -2.28 -3.90
CA PHE A 18 -19.77 -1.53 -2.85
C PHE A 18 -20.87 -2.35 -2.16
N LEU A 19 -21.75 -3.01 -2.92
CA LEU A 19 -22.79 -3.86 -2.36
C LEU A 19 -22.20 -5.03 -1.56
N VAL A 20 -21.21 -5.73 -2.11
CA VAL A 20 -20.54 -6.84 -1.41
C VAL A 20 -19.83 -6.33 -0.15
N ALA A 21 -19.23 -5.14 -0.18
CA ALA A 21 -18.61 -4.54 0.99
C ALA A 21 -19.60 -4.23 2.12
N ILE A 22 -20.86 -3.91 1.80
CA ILE A 22 -21.91 -3.71 2.81
C ILE A 22 -22.34 -5.05 3.44
N TYR A 23 -22.49 -6.10 2.63
CA TYR A 23 -23.01 -7.39 3.11
C TYR A 23 -21.96 -8.29 3.75
N LEU A 24 -20.73 -8.29 3.23
CA LEU A 24 -19.64 -9.20 3.60
C LEU A 24 -18.31 -8.44 3.78
N PRO A 25 -18.24 -7.44 4.68
CA PRO A 25 -17.06 -6.57 4.79
C PRO A 25 -15.77 -7.32 5.15
N PHE A 26 -15.85 -8.30 6.05
CA PHE A 26 -14.67 -9.03 6.55
C PHE A 26 -14.17 -10.07 5.56
N GLU A 27 -15.08 -10.87 4.99
CA GLU A 27 -14.78 -11.87 3.97
C GLU A 27 -14.23 -11.20 2.71
N LEU A 28 -14.86 -10.09 2.25
CA LEU A 28 -14.37 -9.35 1.09
C LEU A 28 -12.98 -8.76 1.35
N PHE A 29 -12.73 -8.23 2.55
CA PHE A 29 -11.41 -7.71 2.92
C PHE A 29 -10.34 -8.80 2.87
N LEU A 30 -10.57 -9.95 3.52
CA LEU A 30 -9.63 -11.07 3.52
C LEU A 30 -9.43 -11.66 2.12
N PHE A 31 -10.51 -11.84 1.36
CA PHE A 31 -10.45 -12.33 -0.02
C PHE A 31 -9.67 -11.38 -0.93
N SER A 32 -9.94 -10.07 -0.83
CA SER A 32 -9.22 -9.06 -1.58
C SER A 32 -7.74 -9.07 -1.22
N TYR A 33 -7.41 -9.13 0.06
CA TYR A 33 -6.02 -9.19 0.52
C TYR A 33 -5.28 -10.45 0.03
N ALA A 34 -5.89 -11.63 0.16
CA ALA A 34 -5.25 -12.90 -0.14
C ALA A 34 -5.14 -13.18 -1.66
N PHE A 35 -6.11 -12.72 -2.46
CA PHE A 35 -6.20 -13.06 -3.88
C PHE A 35 -6.09 -11.84 -4.80
N LEU A 36 -6.98 -10.86 -4.65
CA LEU A 36 -7.02 -9.70 -5.56
C LEU A 36 -5.79 -8.80 -5.41
N GLY A 37 -5.23 -8.72 -4.21
CA GLY A 37 -3.95 -8.09 -3.88
C GLY A 37 -2.83 -8.69 -4.72
N PRO A 38 -2.46 -9.96 -4.58
CA PRO A 38 -1.44 -10.56 -5.43
C PRO A 38 -1.74 -10.46 -6.93
N LEU A 39 -3.00 -10.58 -7.33
CA LEU A 39 -3.40 -10.58 -8.74
C LEU A 39 -3.23 -9.21 -9.43
N HIS A 40 -3.47 -8.08 -8.75
CA HIS A 40 -3.35 -6.78 -9.42
C HIS A 40 -1.92 -6.50 -9.88
N TYR A 41 -0.89 -7.01 -9.18
CA TYR A 41 0.51 -6.90 -9.60
C TYR A 41 0.76 -7.47 -11.01
N LEU A 42 0.03 -8.53 -11.42
CA LEU A 42 0.18 -9.10 -12.76
C LEU A 42 -0.21 -8.10 -13.85
N THR A 43 -1.17 -7.22 -13.57
CA THR A 43 -1.59 -6.19 -14.53
C THR A 43 -0.74 -4.93 -14.41
N GLU A 44 -0.39 -4.52 -13.20
CA GLU A 44 0.36 -3.30 -12.94
C GLU A 44 1.82 -3.41 -13.39
N ILE A 45 2.51 -4.50 -13.08
CA ILE A 45 3.93 -4.68 -13.44
C ILE A 45 4.09 -4.73 -14.97
N ASN A 46 3.19 -5.43 -15.67
CA ASN A 46 3.19 -5.46 -17.14
C ASN A 46 2.95 -4.06 -17.73
N TRP A 47 2.00 -3.31 -17.17
CA TRP A 47 1.77 -1.92 -17.57
C TRP A 47 2.99 -1.02 -17.29
N LEU A 48 3.68 -1.21 -16.16
CA LEU A 48 4.89 -0.45 -15.84
C LEU A 48 6.04 -0.77 -16.80
N ASP A 49 6.24 -2.03 -17.21
CA ASP A 49 7.29 -2.36 -18.20
C ASP A 49 6.97 -1.77 -19.59
N ASP A 50 5.70 -1.73 -19.99
CA ASP A 50 5.24 -1.02 -21.21
C ASP A 50 5.60 0.47 -21.15
N LYS A 51 5.54 1.08 -19.97
CA LYS A 51 5.98 2.47 -19.72
C LYS A 51 7.47 2.61 -19.42
N LYS A 52 8.24 1.51 -19.50
CA LYS A 52 9.66 1.46 -19.13
C LYS A 52 9.92 2.02 -17.73
N PHE A 53 8.99 1.78 -16.81
CA PHE A 53 8.97 2.29 -15.44
C PHE A 53 9.07 3.83 -15.36
N PHE A 54 8.70 4.54 -16.43
CA PHE A 54 8.86 6.00 -16.57
C PHE A 54 10.32 6.49 -16.47
N LEU A 55 11.28 5.60 -16.74
CA LEU A 55 12.69 5.90 -16.61
C LEU A 55 13.37 6.05 -17.97
N ASN A 56 14.31 7.00 -18.04
CA ASN A 56 14.99 7.38 -19.28
C ASN A 56 15.95 6.30 -19.83
N SER A 57 16.36 5.32 -19.03
CA SER A 57 17.34 4.30 -19.44
C SER A 57 17.06 2.95 -18.78
N LYS A 58 16.57 1.96 -19.56
CA LYS A 58 16.27 0.61 -19.05
C LYS A 58 17.47 -0.04 -18.34
N TYR A 59 18.66 -0.01 -18.95
CA TYR A 59 19.81 -0.79 -18.45
C TYR A 59 20.39 -0.33 -17.10
N LYS A 60 20.49 0.98 -16.87
CA LYS A 60 21.05 1.53 -15.62
C LYS A 60 20.11 1.31 -14.43
N VAL A 61 18.81 1.29 -14.72
CA VAL A 61 17.73 1.10 -13.75
C VAL A 61 17.65 -0.34 -13.30
N TYR A 62 17.65 -1.32 -14.22
CA TYR A 62 17.62 -2.73 -13.84
C TYR A 62 18.79 -3.09 -12.92
N LYS A 63 19.99 -2.55 -13.15
CA LYS A 63 21.13 -2.73 -12.23
C LYS A 63 20.92 -2.05 -10.88
N ALA A 64 20.38 -0.84 -10.85
CA ALA A 64 20.10 -0.13 -9.59
C ALA A 64 19.04 -0.87 -8.76
N PHE A 65 17.96 -1.34 -9.39
CA PHE A 65 16.92 -2.15 -8.74
C PHE A 65 17.46 -3.52 -8.31
N LEU A 66 18.32 -4.16 -9.10
CA LEU A 66 18.97 -5.41 -8.72
C LEU A 66 19.85 -5.19 -7.47
N VAL A 67 20.66 -4.14 -7.44
CA VAL A 67 21.50 -3.80 -6.27
C VAL A 67 20.63 -3.51 -5.06
N PHE A 68 19.59 -2.70 -5.21
CA PHE A 68 18.65 -2.38 -4.12
C PHE A 68 17.93 -3.63 -3.61
N ALA A 69 17.47 -4.50 -4.52
CA ALA A 69 16.83 -5.77 -4.18
C ALA A 69 17.80 -6.72 -3.49
N ILE A 70 19.06 -6.79 -3.91
CA ILE A 70 20.10 -7.58 -3.22
C ILE A 70 20.34 -7.01 -1.82
N ILE A 71 20.48 -5.69 -1.65
CA ILE A 71 20.66 -5.07 -0.32
C ILE A 71 19.48 -5.42 0.60
N ILE A 72 18.25 -5.32 0.08
CA ILE A 72 17.04 -5.67 0.82
C ILE A 72 16.97 -7.17 1.10
N ALA A 73 17.32 -8.04 0.15
CA ALA A 73 17.24 -9.50 0.30
C ALA A 73 18.34 -10.06 1.21
N VAL A 74 19.51 -9.41 1.25
CA VAL A 74 20.59 -9.71 2.19
C VAL A 74 20.12 -9.41 3.62
N PHE A 75 19.29 -8.40 3.84
CA PHE A 75 18.82 -8.00 5.17
C PHE A 75 18.12 -9.14 5.97
N PRO A 76 17.11 -9.86 5.45
CA PRO A 76 16.54 -11.02 6.13
C PRO A 76 17.46 -12.24 6.10
N LEU A 77 18.35 -12.38 5.12
CA LEU A 77 19.31 -13.49 5.06
C LEU A 77 20.38 -13.39 6.17
N LEU A 78 20.81 -12.17 6.49
CA LEU A 78 21.73 -11.89 7.59
C LEU A 78 21.13 -12.20 8.96
N LYS A 79 19.79 -12.24 9.10
CA LYS A 79 19.14 -12.71 10.34
C LYS A 79 19.47 -14.18 10.65
N TYR A 80 19.70 -15.00 9.62
CA TYR A 80 20.10 -16.41 9.77
C TYR A 80 21.60 -16.58 10.01
N LEU A 81 22.41 -15.54 9.74
CA LEU A 81 23.79 -15.45 10.24
C LEU A 81 23.76 -14.79 11.63
N GLU A 82 23.19 -15.47 12.62
CA GLU A 82 23.06 -15.01 14.02
C GLU A 82 24.40 -14.67 14.71
N SER A 83 25.54 -14.90 14.06
CA SER A 83 26.89 -14.80 14.64
C SER A 83 27.53 -13.41 14.61
N ILE A 84 26.84 -12.35 14.17
CA ILE A 84 27.42 -10.99 14.11
C ILE A 84 26.70 -10.08 15.11
N GLU A 85 27.17 -10.05 16.36
CA GLU A 85 26.63 -9.20 17.44
C GLU A 85 26.58 -7.71 17.05
N LEU A 86 27.57 -7.25 16.28
CA LEU A 86 27.62 -5.87 15.77
C LEU A 86 26.41 -5.55 14.88
N PHE A 87 25.98 -6.50 14.04
CA PHE A 87 24.85 -6.30 13.12
C PHE A 87 23.53 -6.27 13.88
N LYS A 88 23.35 -7.16 14.87
CA LYS A 88 22.18 -7.17 15.75
C LYS A 88 22.03 -5.84 16.50
N TYR A 89 23.13 -5.30 17.04
CA TYR A 89 23.13 -3.99 17.71
C TYR A 89 22.69 -2.86 16.78
N TRP A 90 23.22 -2.80 15.54
CA TRP A 90 22.80 -1.81 14.54
C TRP A 90 21.31 -1.96 14.15
N LEU A 91 20.83 -3.19 14.02
CA LEU A 91 19.44 -3.50 13.68
C LEU A 91 18.47 -3.11 14.79
N ASP A 92 18.83 -3.39 16.04
CA ASP A 92 18.06 -3.01 17.21
C ASP A 92 18.09 -1.48 17.42
N SER A 93 19.21 -0.82 17.08
CA SER A 93 19.36 0.64 17.13
C SER A 93 18.46 1.39 16.13
N LEU A 94 18.10 0.77 14.99
CA LEU A 94 17.09 1.33 14.07
C LEU A 94 15.67 1.30 14.64
N GLY A 95 15.47 0.58 15.75
CA GLY A 95 14.21 0.53 16.49
C GLY A 95 13.07 -0.20 15.76
N PRO A 96 11.85 -0.12 16.31
CA PRO A 96 10.68 -0.83 15.78
C PRO A 96 10.25 -0.35 14.38
N ASN A 97 10.66 0.85 13.97
CA ASN A 97 10.20 1.52 12.76
C ASN A 97 11.05 1.23 11.50
N ARG A 98 11.93 0.22 11.54
CA ARG A 98 12.83 -0.15 10.43
C ARG A 98 12.12 -0.36 9.10
N ASN A 99 10.93 -0.97 9.10
CA ASN A 99 10.16 -1.22 7.88
C ASN A 99 9.71 0.09 7.24
N SER A 100 9.28 1.06 8.05
CA SER A 100 8.89 2.39 7.58
C SER A 100 10.06 3.16 6.99
N ILE A 101 11.26 3.01 7.56
CA ILE A 101 12.50 3.61 7.02
C ILE A 101 12.81 3.04 5.63
N LEU A 102 12.73 1.72 5.47
CA LEU A 102 12.96 1.06 4.17
C LEU A 102 11.90 1.47 3.13
N LEU A 103 10.63 1.51 3.51
CA LEU A 103 9.54 1.92 2.63
C LEU A 103 9.65 3.39 2.21
N LEU A 104 9.91 4.30 3.15
CA LEU A 104 10.06 5.73 2.87
C LEU A 104 11.28 6.01 1.98
N SER A 105 12.41 5.38 2.29
CA SER A 105 13.64 5.54 1.50
C SER A 105 13.45 5.01 0.09
N GLY A 106 12.87 3.81 -0.06
CA GLY A 106 12.52 3.23 -1.36
C GLY A 106 11.57 4.12 -2.16
N PHE A 107 10.54 4.67 -1.52
CA PHE A 107 9.58 5.57 -2.17
C PHE A 107 10.27 6.84 -2.68
N ILE A 108 10.99 7.57 -1.81
CA ILE A 108 11.69 8.82 -2.18
C ILE A 108 12.73 8.54 -3.27
N PHE A 109 13.48 7.46 -3.14
CA PHE A 109 14.48 7.05 -4.13
C PHE A 109 13.82 6.78 -5.49
N SER A 110 12.73 6.01 -5.52
CA SER A 110 12.02 5.66 -6.76
C SER A 110 11.49 6.88 -7.52
N VAL A 111 10.89 7.85 -6.80
CA VAL A 111 10.43 9.12 -7.40
C VAL A 111 11.60 9.91 -7.96
N SER A 112 12.71 9.96 -7.23
CA SER A 112 13.89 10.70 -7.64
C SER A 112 14.54 10.13 -8.90
N LEU A 113 14.48 8.81 -9.11
CA LEU A 113 15.04 8.16 -10.31
C LEU A 113 14.40 8.67 -11.62
N ILE A 114 13.17 9.18 -11.58
CA ILE A 114 12.47 9.75 -12.75
C ILE A 114 13.26 10.91 -13.35
N PHE A 115 13.88 11.74 -12.50
CA PHE A 115 14.54 12.98 -12.91
C PHE A 115 16.05 12.81 -13.10
N LEU A 116 16.66 11.75 -12.55
CA LEU A 116 18.11 11.59 -12.50
C LEU A 116 18.66 10.71 -13.63
N LYS A 117 19.75 11.17 -14.26
CA LYS A 117 20.42 10.45 -15.36
C LYS A 117 21.84 9.98 -15.04
N LYS A 118 22.53 10.65 -14.09
CA LYS A 118 23.94 10.40 -13.75
C LYS A 118 24.06 9.52 -12.51
N ILE A 119 24.92 8.49 -12.57
CA ILE A 119 25.11 7.52 -11.47
C ILE A 119 25.55 8.17 -10.16
N LYS A 120 26.41 9.20 -10.22
CA LYS A 120 26.84 9.94 -9.02
C LYS A 120 25.67 10.59 -8.28
N HIS A 121 24.70 11.15 -9.00
CA HIS A 121 23.51 11.75 -8.39
C HIS A 121 22.54 10.67 -7.88
N ILE A 122 22.44 9.53 -8.58
CA ILE A 122 21.64 8.39 -8.12
C ILE A 122 22.16 7.86 -6.77
N LEU A 123 23.48 7.66 -6.66
CA LEU A 123 24.11 7.21 -5.41
C LEU A 123 23.95 8.24 -4.28
N LEU A 124 24.14 9.54 -4.59
CA LEU A 124 23.94 10.61 -3.62
C LEU A 124 22.49 10.62 -3.11
N VAL A 125 21.50 10.50 -4.00
CA VAL A 125 20.09 10.51 -3.63
C VAL A 125 19.68 9.24 -2.89
N LEU A 126 20.26 8.08 -3.20
CA LEU A 126 20.07 6.88 -2.39
C LEU A 126 20.48 7.14 -0.93
N LEU A 127 21.69 7.67 -0.72
CA LEU A 127 22.20 7.97 0.61
C LEU A 127 21.35 9.04 1.32
N LEU A 128 20.99 10.12 0.63
CA LEU A 128 20.12 11.16 1.18
C LEU A 128 18.71 10.65 1.52
N SER A 129 18.14 9.75 0.71
CA SER A 129 16.82 9.16 0.96
C SER A 129 16.81 8.30 2.22
N ILE A 130 17.88 7.55 2.49
CA ILE A 130 18.04 6.75 3.72
C ILE A 130 18.19 7.68 4.92
N ILE A 131 19.11 8.65 4.86
CA ILE A 131 19.31 9.61 5.97
C ILE A 131 18.02 10.36 6.28
N PHE A 132 17.34 10.89 5.26
CA PHE A 132 16.08 11.59 5.44
C PHE A 132 15.02 10.69 6.08
N SER A 133 14.91 9.43 5.64
CA SER A 133 13.94 8.49 6.19
C SER A 133 14.23 8.14 7.64
N VAL A 134 15.50 7.96 8.01
CA VAL A 134 15.93 7.76 9.40
C VAL A 134 15.54 8.99 10.23
N VAL A 135 15.98 10.18 9.83
CA VAL A 135 15.70 11.44 10.53
C VAL A 135 14.19 11.63 10.70
N CYS A 136 13.40 11.55 9.63
CA CYS A 136 11.94 11.72 9.72
C CYS A 136 11.29 10.71 10.65
N THR A 137 11.73 9.44 10.64
CA THR A 137 11.15 8.40 11.48
C THR A 137 11.48 8.61 12.96
N PHE A 138 12.68 9.08 13.28
CA PHE A 138 13.10 9.36 14.66
C PHE A 138 12.43 10.62 15.24
N TYR A 139 12.38 11.71 14.46
CA TYR A 139 11.82 12.98 14.95
C TYR A 139 10.30 13.07 14.82
N ILE A 140 9.70 12.31 13.89
CA ILE A 140 8.26 12.31 13.65
C ILE A 140 7.75 10.86 13.61
N PRO A 141 7.54 10.21 14.78
CA PRO A 141 7.03 8.83 14.85
C PRO A 141 5.72 8.63 14.08
N LYS A 142 4.91 9.71 14.01
CA LYS A 142 3.80 9.98 13.06
C LYS A 142 3.99 9.34 11.68
N VAL A 143 5.09 9.74 11.05
CA VAL A 143 5.44 9.41 9.67
C VAL A 143 5.73 7.93 9.53
N ALA A 144 6.28 7.29 10.57
CA ALA A 144 6.56 5.87 10.58
C ALA A 144 5.27 5.05 10.41
N ILE A 145 4.21 5.44 11.11
CA ILE A 145 2.89 4.79 11.00
C ILE A 145 2.32 5.08 9.62
N ILE A 146 2.28 6.34 9.18
CA ILE A 146 1.68 6.70 7.89
C ILE A 146 2.35 5.97 6.73
N ILE A 147 3.69 5.94 6.71
CA ILE A 147 4.42 5.33 5.60
C ILE A 147 4.49 3.80 5.75
N GLY A 148 4.69 3.28 6.97
CA GLY A 148 4.77 1.84 7.20
C GLY A 148 3.45 1.12 6.98
N VAL A 149 2.35 1.78 7.31
CA VAL A 149 1.01 1.20 7.27
C VAL A 149 0.22 1.68 6.06
N PHE A 150 0.01 2.99 5.91
CA PHE A 150 -0.91 3.48 4.87
C PHE A 150 -0.33 3.44 3.47
N LEU A 151 0.99 3.61 3.31
CA LEU A 151 1.60 3.59 1.98
C LEU A 151 1.28 2.27 1.22
N PRO A 152 1.59 1.07 1.75
CA PRO A 152 1.27 -0.18 1.07
C PRO A 152 -0.22 -0.56 1.09
N THR A 153 -1.02 0.02 1.99
CA THR A 153 -2.46 -0.31 2.14
C THR A 153 -3.34 0.70 1.40
N LEU A 154 -3.81 1.74 2.10
CA LEU A 154 -4.77 2.72 1.59
C LEU A 154 -4.20 3.58 0.46
N VAL A 155 -2.96 4.06 0.58
CA VAL A 155 -2.39 4.98 -0.41
C VAL A 155 -2.19 4.24 -1.74
N HIS A 156 -1.52 3.08 -1.72
CA HIS A 156 -1.24 2.32 -2.93
C HIS A 156 -2.52 1.79 -3.59
N VAL A 157 -3.40 1.13 -2.84
CA VAL A 157 -4.57 0.46 -3.45
C VAL A 157 -5.70 1.45 -3.77
N TYR A 158 -5.93 2.46 -2.93
CA TYR A 158 -7.07 3.37 -3.12
C TYR A 158 -6.66 4.69 -3.76
N ILE A 159 -5.70 5.42 -3.16
CA ILE A 159 -5.32 6.76 -3.66
C ILE A 159 -4.66 6.67 -5.05
N PHE A 160 -3.71 5.75 -5.27
CA PHE A 160 -3.10 5.62 -6.60
C PHE A 160 -4.11 5.12 -7.64
N THR A 161 -5.03 4.23 -7.28
CA THR A 161 -6.14 3.82 -8.18
C THR A 161 -6.98 5.03 -8.59
N LEU A 162 -7.36 5.89 -7.63
CA LEU A 162 -8.08 7.13 -7.93
C LEU A 162 -7.27 8.03 -8.87
N LEU A 163 -5.98 8.23 -8.62
CA LEU A 163 -5.10 9.03 -9.48
C LEU A 163 -5.00 8.45 -10.89
N PHE A 164 -4.88 7.11 -11.04
CA PHE A 164 -4.84 6.45 -12.34
C PHE A 164 -6.17 6.55 -13.08
N MET A 165 -7.30 6.44 -12.39
CA MET A 165 -8.62 6.64 -13.00
C MET A 165 -8.80 8.09 -13.46
N ILE A 166 -8.39 9.07 -12.64
CA ILE A 166 -8.37 10.49 -13.04
C ILE A 166 -7.47 10.70 -14.25
N TYR A 167 -6.25 10.16 -14.25
CA TYR A 167 -5.33 10.25 -15.37
C TYR A 167 -5.92 9.64 -16.65
N GLY A 168 -6.55 8.47 -16.56
CA GLY A 168 -7.26 7.84 -17.66
C GLY A 168 -8.39 8.71 -18.22
N GLN A 169 -9.14 9.35 -17.32
CA GLN A 169 -10.23 10.26 -17.67
C GLN A 169 -9.72 11.56 -18.31
N LEU A 170 -8.61 12.12 -17.84
CA LEU A 170 -7.99 13.31 -18.45
C LEU A 170 -7.57 13.05 -19.90
N LYS A 171 -7.16 11.82 -20.22
CA LYS A 171 -6.72 11.42 -21.57
C LYS A 171 -7.87 11.12 -22.53
N ASN A 172 -8.91 10.40 -22.09
CA ASN A 172 -9.97 9.89 -22.96
C ASN A 172 -11.32 10.63 -22.84
N ARG A 173 -11.47 11.48 -21.80
CA ARG A 173 -12.62 12.36 -21.50
C ARG A 173 -13.99 11.73 -21.82
N THR A 174 -14.28 10.57 -21.25
CA THR A 174 -15.57 9.88 -21.45
C THR A 174 -16.55 10.22 -20.32
N ARG A 175 -17.85 10.33 -20.62
CA ARG A 175 -18.85 10.53 -19.55
C ARG A 175 -18.87 9.37 -18.55
N PRO A 176 -18.86 8.08 -18.98
CA PRO A 176 -18.81 6.96 -18.04
C PRO A 176 -17.54 6.95 -17.19
N GLY A 177 -16.37 7.30 -17.75
CA GLY A 177 -15.13 7.37 -16.97
C GLY A 177 -15.18 8.42 -15.85
N LEU A 178 -15.81 9.58 -16.09
CA LEU A 178 -16.05 10.57 -15.03
C LEU A 178 -16.97 10.02 -13.94
N ILE A 179 -18.03 9.31 -14.32
CA ILE A 179 -18.97 8.69 -13.37
C ILE A 179 -18.22 7.68 -12.50
N SER A 180 -17.35 6.83 -13.06
CA SER A 180 -16.57 5.87 -12.28
C SER A 180 -15.66 6.55 -11.25
N VAL A 181 -15.00 7.65 -11.63
CA VAL A 181 -14.15 8.42 -10.70
C VAL A 181 -14.98 9.02 -9.57
N LEU A 182 -16.12 9.66 -9.89
CA LEU A 182 -17.00 10.23 -8.89
C LEU A 182 -17.57 9.15 -7.96
N LEU A 183 -17.97 8.01 -8.51
CA LEU A 183 -18.50 6.89 -7.75
C LEU A 183 -17.45 6.36 -6.76
N LEU A 184 -16.20 6.18 -7.19
CA LEU A 184 -15.12 5.75 -6.31
C LEU A 184 -14.98 6.71 -5.11
N ILE A 185 -14.99 8.03 -5.34
CA ILE A 185 -14.90 9.05 -4.27
C ILE A 185 -16.11 9.00 -3.33
N LEU A 186 -17.31 8.79 -3.87
CA LEU A 186 -18.56 8.83 -3.11
C LEU A 186 -18.76 7.59 -2.24
N VAL A 187 -18.29 6.41 -2.67
CA VAL A 187 -18.46 5.14 -1.93
C VAL A 187 -18.05 5.23 -0.45
N PRO A 188 -16.82 5.64 -0.07
CA PRO A 188 -16.47 5.71 1.36
C PRO A 188 -17.31 6.74 2.12
N ILE A 189 -17.73 7.84 1.47
CA ILE A 189 -18.61 8.83 2.09
C ILE A 189 -19.97 8.20 2.40
N ILE A 190 -20.54 7.45 1.45
CA ILE A 190 -21.79 6.73 1.63
C ILE A 190 -21.65 5.71 2.79
N ILE A 191 -20.55 4.95 2.83
CA ILE A 191 -20.30 3.98 3.90
C ILE A 191 -20.26 4.65 5.28
N ILE A 192 -19.62 5.82 5.42
CA ILE A 192 -19.55 6.55 6.69
C ILE A 192 -20.94 6.96 7.21
N PHE A 193 -21.87 7.29 6.31
CA PHE A 193 -23.22 7.73 6.67
C PHE A 193 -24.25 6.59 6.72
N LEU A 194 -23.87 5.36 6.39
CA LEU A 194 -24.74 4.21 6.54
C LEU A 194 -24.80 3.81 8.03
N ASP A 195 -26.01 3.67 8.57
CA ASP A 195 -26.23 3.13 9.92
C ASP A 195 -26.01 1.62 9.89
N VAL A 196 -24.74 1.23 10.07
CA VAL A 196 -24.29 -0.16 10.04
C VAL A 196 -24.27 -0.69 11.47
N LYS A 197 -25.23 -1.57 11.81
CA LYS A 197 -25.30 -2.20 13.13
C LYS A 197 -24.28 -3.35 13.22
N PRO A 198 -23.25 -3.27 14.08
CA PRO A 198 -22.23 -4.33 14.16
C PRO A 198 -22.81 -5.70 14.54
N SER A 199 -23.87 -5.71 15.35
CA SER A 199 -24.57 -6.93 15.78
C SER A 199 -25.34 -7.64 14.65
N ALA A 200 -25.56 -6.99 13.52
CA ALA A 200 -26.20 -7.59 12.36
C ALA A 200 -25.24 -8.50 11.56
N TYR A 201 -23.93 -8.37 11.76
CA TYR A 201 -22.92 -9.18 11.07
C TYR A 201 -22.61 -10.43 11.89
N VAL A 202 -23.00 -11.58 11.35
CA VAL A 202 -22.57 -12.88 11.86
C VAL A 202 -21.35 -13.29 11.06
N VAL A 203 -20.18 -13.26 11.70
CA VAL A 203 -18.92 -13.65 11.07
C VAL A 203 -18.56 -15.06 11.47
N SER A 204 -18.22 -15.87 10.46
CA SER A 204 -17.87 -17.28 10.66
C SER A 204 -16.60 -17.42 11.52
N ASP A 205 -16.49 -18.53 12.26
CA ASP A 205 -15.29 -18.82 13.04
C ASP A 205 -14.03 -18.87 12.16
N TYR A 206 -14.17 -19.40 10.94
CA TYR A 206 -13.08 -19.43 9.96
C TYR A 206 -12.59 -18.02 9.59
N THR A 207 -13.51 -17.08 9.36
CA THR A 207 -13.17 -15.68 9.07
C THR A 207 -12.46 -15.05 10.28
N LYS A 208 -12.93 -15.31 11.50
CA LYS A 208 -12.32 -14.80 12.73
C LYS A 208 -10.90 -15.33 12.92
N THR A 209 -10.68 -16.65 12.81
CA THR A 209 -9.34 -17.24 12.95
C THR A 209 -8.39 -16.74 11.87
N SER A 210 -8.85 -16.70 10.61
CA SER A 210 -8.06 -16.18 9.49
C SER A 210 -7.63 -14.72 9.71
N TYR A 211 -8.51 -13.89 10.28
CA TYR A 211 -8.22 -12.50 10.59
C TYR A 211 -7.20 -12.31 11.72
N ILE A 212 -7.24 -13.19 12.73
CA ILE A 212 -6.26 -13.21 13.81
C ILE A 212 -4.90 -13.65 13.27
N ASP A 213 -4.87 -14.74 12.51
CA ASP A 213 -3.65 -15.35 11.98
C ASP A 213 -2.96 -14.49 10.91
N SER A 214 -3.71 -13.66 10.18
CA SER A 214 -3.17 -12.76 9.16
C SER A 214 -2.42 -11.55 9.75
N GLY A 215 -2.43 -11.35 11.08
CA GLY A 215 -1.69 -10.27 11.72
C GLY A 215 -2.28 -8.87 11.48
N PHE A 216 -3.59 -8.76 11.24
CA PHE A 216 -4.27 -7.46 11.07
C PHE A 216 -4.65 -6.76 12.37
N ILE A 217 -4.60 -7.46 13.50
CA ILE A 217 -4.89 -6.86 14.81
C ILE A 217 -3.94 -5.69 15.13
N PRO A 218 -2.60 -5.82 15.00
CA PRO A 218 -1.69 -4.69 15.18
C PRO A 218 -1.96 -3.49 14.26
N LEU A 219 -2.41 -3.76 13.02
CA LEU A 219 -2.80 -2.72 12.07
C LEU A 219 -3.98 -1.90 12.59
N ASN A 220 -5.04 -2.58 13.02
CA ASN A 220 -6.22 -1.90 13.57
C ASN A 220 -5.89 -1.10 14.82
N ILE A 221 -5.10 -1.65 15.74
CA ILE A 221 -4.65 -0.95 16.95
C ILE A 221 -3.88 0.32 16.56
N SER A 222 -2.97 0.21 15.59
CA SER A 222 -2.20 1.37 15.10
C SER A 222 -3.09 2.46 14.50
N ILE A 223 -4.16 2.07 13.80
CA ILE A 223 -5.16 3.01 13.25
C ILE A 223 -5.98 3.63 14.38
N ALA A 224 -6.43 2.84 15.35
CA ALA A 224 -7.19 3.30 16.50
C ALA A 224 -6.38 4.31 17.34
N ASP A 225 -5.12 4.01 17.62
CA ASP A 225 -4.19 4.91 18.32
C ASP A 225 -3.97 6.21 17.54
N LEU A 226 -3.88 6.15 16.20
CA LEU A 226 -3.77 7.35 15.37
C LEU A 226 -5.03 8.22 15.42
N LEU A 227 -6.21 7.59 15.45
CA LEU A 227 -7.51 8.26 15.49
C LEU A 227 -7.93 8.66 16.91
N GLY A 228 -7.22 8.19 17.94
CA GLY A 228 -7.55 8.44 19.35
C GLY A 228 -8.80 7.70 19.84
N VAL A 229 -9.14 6.56 19.23
CA VAL A 229 -10.33 5.76 19.56
C VAL A 229 -9.95 4.63 20.53
N ASP A 230 -10.80 4.32 21.52
CA ASP A 230 -10.54 3.23 22.48
C ASP A 230 -10.45 1.87 21.77
N ASN A 231 -9.32 1.19 21.97
CA ASN A 231 -9.00 -0.11 21.41
C ASN A 231 -10.03 -1.20 21.79
N LYS A 232 -10.78 -1.03 22.90
CA LYS A 232 -11.81 -1.98 23.34
C LYS A 232 -12.96 -2.15 22.34
N ALA A 233 -13.30 -1.12 21.57
CA ALA A 233 -14.35 -1.20 20.55
C ALA A 233 -13.97 -2.16 19.42
N PHE A 234 -12.68 -2.26 19.07
CA PHE A 234 -12.19 -3.15 18.02
C PHE A 234 -12.22 -4.63 18.42
N PHE A 235 -12.02 -4.95 19.70
CA PHE A 235 -12.06 -6.33 20.20
C PHE A 235 -13.48 -6.91 20.31
N TYR A 236 -14.52 -6.09 20.15
CA TYR A 236 -15.91 -6.58 20.18
C TYR A 236 -16.19 -7.55 19.03
N PHE A 237 -15.51 -7.38 17.90
CA PHE A 237 -15.56 -8.30 16.75
C PHE A 237 -14.90 -9.67 17.01
N LEU A 238 -13.92 -9.70 17.91
CA LEU A 238 -13.13 -10.89 18.25
C LEU A 238 -13.75 -11.71 19.39
N ARG A 239 -14.83 -11.23 20.01
CA ARG A 239 -15.68 -12.00 20.93
C ARG A 239 -16.71 -12.84 20.18
#